data_AF-A0ABD2Z228-F1
#
_entry.id   AF-A0ABD2Z228-F1
#
_cell.length_a   1.000
_cell.length_b   1.000
_cell.length_c   1.000
_cell.angle_alpha   90.00
_cell.angle_beta   90.00
_cell.angle_gamma   90.00
#
_symmetry.space_group_name_H-M   'P 1'
#
loop_
_entity.id
_entity.type
_entity.pdbx_description
1 polymer ?
#
loop_
_entity_poly.entity_id
_entity_poly.type
_entity_poly.pdbx_seq_one_letter_code
_entity_poly.pdbx_strand_id
1 'polypeptide(L)'
;MIHTNLEYMVEEILLRRQLSVQAIAWFKQIAGWFKLNVDGSEIGNPGVMCCGGVLRDHLGILISVFARHVGHMINSSVCTPWHLNAIIPRIRGPLHQANLQHQHTYREANIISDILAKIGSSDFL
;
A
#
# COMPACT_ATOMS: atom_id res chain seq x y z
N MET A 1 43.91 -11.02 1.51
CA MET A 1 43.74 -9.57 1.32
C MET A 1 42.88 -9.37 0.08
N ILE A 2 41.56 -9.55 0.20
CA ILE A 2 40.57 -9.33 -0.87
C ILE A 2 39.27 -8.84 -0.19
N HIS A 3 39.30 -7.63 0.32
CA HIS A 3 38.14 -6.91 0.85
C HIS A 3 38.28 -5.47 0.39
N THR A 4 37.85 -5.13 -0.83
CA THR A 4 37.82 -3.72 -1.28
C THR A 4 36.94 -3.45 -2.50
N ASN A 5 36.45 -4.44 -3.26
CA ASN A 5 35.69 -4.12 -4.48
C ASN A 5 34.21 -3.79 -4.23
N LEU A 6 33.56 -4.41 -3.25
CA LEU A 6 32.14 -4.11 -2.96
C LEU A 6 31.96 -2.78 -2.24
N GLU A 7 32.81 -2.48 -1.25
CA GLU A 7 32.75 -1.21 -0.52
C GLU A 7 33.01 -0.02 -1.43
N TYR A 8 34.02 -0.11 -2.31
CA TYR A 8 34.34 0.94 -3.27
C TYR A 8 33.26 1.14 -4.32
N MET A 9 32.63 0.05 -4.80
CA MET A 9 31.49 0.14 -5.72
C MET A 9 30.25 0.77 -5.07
N VAL A 10 29.98 0.46 -3.79
CA VAL A 10 28.88 1.08 -3.03
C VAL A 10 29.14 2.57 -2.85
N GLU A 11 30.35 2.98 -2.46
CA GLU A 11 30.70 4.40 -2.34
C GLU A 11 30.61 5.16 -3.66
N GLU A 12 31.12 4.60 -4.76
CA GLU A 12 31.02 5.21 -6.11
C GLU A 12 29.56 5.35 -6.58
N ILE A 13 28.70 4.38 -6.30
CA ILE A 13 27.26 4.45 -6.62
C ILE A 13 26.57 5.54 -5.78
N LEU A 14 26.89 5.64 -4.49
CA LEU A 14 26.36 6.66 -3.59
C LEU A 14 26.85 8.08 -3.92
N LEU A 15 28.06 8.23 -4.46
CA LEU A 15 28.63 9.54 -4.83
C LEU A 15 28.17 10.03 -6.22
N ARG A 16 28.06 9.14 -7.22
CA ARG A 16 27.73 9.53 -8.61
C ARG A 16 26.24 9.71 -8.86
N ARG A 17 25.40 8.94 -8.17
CA ARG A 17 23.96 9.20 -8.12
C ARG A 17 23.76 9.99 -6.84
N GLN A 18 23.15 11.16 -6.93
CA GLN A 18 22.80 12.01 -5.79
C GLN A 18 21.71 11.32 -4.94
N LEU A 19 22.05 10.19 -4.33
CA LEU A 19 21.17 9.32 -3.58
C LEU A 19 21.04 9.89 -2.18
N SER A 20 19.88 10.46 -1.88
CA SER A 20 19.52 10.81 -0.51
C SER A 20 19.03 9.56 0.22
N VAL A 21 19.73 9.17 1.27
CA VAL A 21 19.20 8.18 2.22
C VAL A 21 18.21 8.91 3.12
N GLN A 22 16.93 8.60 2.97
CA GLN A 22 15.88 9.16 3.81
C GLN A 22 15.42 8.11 4.82
N ALA A 23 15.47 8.44 6.11
CA ALA A 23 14.86 7.61 7.14
C ALA A 23 13.33 7.62 6.93
N ILE A 24 12.77 6.48 6.59
CA ILE A 24 11.33 6.31 6.43
C ILE A 24 10.81 5.75 7.75
N ALA A 25 10.14 6.61 8.52
CA ALA A 25 9.50 6.22 9.76
C ALA A 25 7.99 6.44 9.69
N TRP A 26 7.24 5.62 10.42
CA TRP A 26 5.83 5.88 10.66
C TRP A 26 5.71 7.06 11.63
N PHE A 27 4.95 8.08 11.25
CA PHE A 27 4.65 9.23 12.11
C PHE A 27 3.25 9.13 12.68
N LYS A 28 3.18 9.29 14.00
CA LYS A 28 1.95 9.36 14.79
C LYS A 28 1.08 10.52 14.33
N GLN A 29 -0.22 10.28 14.20
CA GLN A 29 -1.17 11.31 13.79
C GLN A 29 -1.62 12.17 14.97
N ILE A 30 -2.20 13.34 14.67
CA ILE A 30 -2.78 14.25 15.66
C ILE A 30 -3.99 13.56 16.32
N ALA A 31 -4.24 13.81 17.60
CA ALA A 31 -5.43 13.30 18.28
C ALA A 31 -6.72 13.63 17.52
N GLY A 32 -7.64 12.66 17.45
CA GLY A 32 -8.86 12.76 16.64
C GLY A 32 -8.71 12.31 15.19
N TRP A 33 -7.49 12.03 14.72
CA TRP A 33 -7.25 11.47 13.40
C TRP A 33 -7.01 9.96 13.44
N PHE A 34 -7.41 9.31 12.35
CA PHE A 34 -7.08 7.93 12.06
C PHE A 34 -6.17 7.87 10.84
N LYS A 35 -5.23 6.91 10.83
CA LYS A 35 -4.41 6.64 9.66
C LYS A 35 -4.87 5.35 9.00
N LEU A 36 -5.33 5.47 7.76
CA LEU A 36 -5.67 4.34 6.91
C LEU A 36 -4.58 4.18 5.83
N ASN A 37 -3.75 3.16 5.99
CA ASN A 37 -2.81 2.72 4.97
C ASN A 37 -3.52 1.72 4.05
N VAL A 38 -3.38 1.86 2.74
CA VAL A 38 -3.97 0.93 1.75
C VAL A 38 -2.94 0.57 0.69
N ASP A 39 -3.11 -0.59 0.06
CA ASP A 39 -2.36 -1.01 -1.11
C ASP A 39 -3.20 -1.91 -2.04
N GLY A 40 -2.77 -2.03 -3.29
CA GLY A 40 -3.35 -2.90 -4.30
C GLY A 40 -2.35 -3.92 -4.83
N SER A 41 -2.81 -5.11 -5.17
CA SER A 41 -2.02 -6.16 -5.80
C SER A 41 -2.75 -6.71 -7.02
N GLU A 42 -1.99 -7.02 -8.06
CA GLU A 42 -2.46 -7.69 -9.26
C GLU A 42 -1.50 -8.85 -9.57
N ILE A 43 -2.04 -10.02 -9.88
CA ILE A 43 -1.26 -11.21 -10.25
C ILE A 43 -1.83 -11.82 -11.54
N GLY A 44 -1.05 -11.84 -12.62
CA GLY A 44 -1.37 -12.52 -13.90
C GLY A 44 -2.06 -11.66 -14.97
N ASN A 45 -2.21 -12.18 -16.20
CA ASN A 45 -3.10 -11.63 -17.23
C ASN A 45 -3.73 -12.77 -18.06
N PRO A 46 -5.03 -13.11 -17.88
CA PRO A 46 -5.97 -12.46 -16.97
C PRO A 46 -5.56 -12.63 -15.50
N GLY A 47 -5.68 -11.56 -14.72
CA GLY A 47 -5.10 -11.45 -13.38
C GLY A 47 -6.10 -11.19 -12.27
N VAL A 48 -5.84 -11.75 -11.09
CA VAL A 48 -6.62 -11.47 -9.88
C VAL A 48 -6.18 -10.12 -9.33
N MET A 49 -7.13 -9.23 -9.06
CA MET A 49 -6.90 -7.92 -8.44
C MET A 49 -7.41 -7.94 -7.00
N CYS A 50 -6.55 -7.53 -6.07
CA CYS A 50 -6.85 -7.50 -4.64
C CYS A 50 -6.40 -6.18 -4.02
N CYS A 51 -6.99 -5.82 -2.89
CA CYS A 51 -6.58 -4.69 -2.09
C CYS A 51 -6.46 -5.08 -0.61
N GLY A 52 -5.63 -4.35 0.12
CA GLY A 52 -5.44 -4.55 1.54
C GLY A 52 -5.21 -3.23 2.25
N GLY A 53 -5.42 -3.21 3.55
CA GLY A 53 -5.22 -1.99 4.32
C GLY A 53 -5.26 -2.17 5.82
N VAL A 54 -4.74 -1.16 6.50
CA VAL A 54 -4.54 -1.11 7.95
C VAL A 54 -5.05 0.23 8.46
N LEU A 55 -5.99 0.17 9.41
CA LEU A 55 -6.51 1.33 10.12
C LEU A 55 -5.87 1.41 11.50
N ARG A 56 -5.30 2.58 11.83
CA ARG A 56 -4.69 2.86 13.13
C ARG A 56 -5.24 4.14 13.73
N ASP A 57 -5.30 4.17 15.05
CA ASP A 57 -5.64 5.39 15.78
C ASP A 57 -4.46 6.38 15.81
N HIS A 58 -4.73 7.54 16.39
CA HIS A 58 -3.72 8.56 16.62
C HIS A 58 -2.59 8.10 17.54
N LEU A 59 -2.72 7.05 18.36
CA LEU A 59 -1.65 6.46 19.18
C LEU A 59 -0.79 5.43 18.41
N GLY A 60 -1.19 5.10 17.18
CA GLY A 60 -0.58 4.05 16.38
C GLY A 60 -1.09 2.65 16.71
N ILE A 61 -2.10 2.55 17.59
CA ILE A 61 -2.76 1.30 17.93
C ILE A 61 -3.57 0.84 16.73
N LEU A 62 -3.47 -0.45 16.43
CA LEU A 62 -4.24 -1.09 15.37
C LEU A 62 -5.72 -1.11 15.76
N ILE A 63 -6.58 -0.59 14.87
CA ILE A 63 -8.04 -0.67 15.03
C ILE A 63 -8.58 -1.82 14.19
N SER A 64 -8.15 -1.92 12.93
CA SER A 64 -8.67 -2.90 12.00
C SER A 64 -7.72 -3.14 10.83
N VAL A 65 -7.85 -4.28 10.18
CA VAL A 65 -7.18 -4.65 8.92
C VAL A 65 -8.19 -5.24 7.95
N PHE A 66 -7.90 -5.14 6.66
CA PHE A 66 -8.64 -5.86 5.63
C PHE A 66 -7.72 -6.35 4.52
N ALA A 67 -8.14 -7.46 3.89
CA ALA A 67 -7.61 -8.00 2.64
C ALA A 67 -8.84 -8.43 1.81
N ARG A 68 -8.91 -8.02 0.54
CA ARG A 68 -10.12 -8.21 -0.26
C ARG A 68 -9.82 -8.36 -1.75
N HIS A 69 -10.44 -9.37 -2.36
CA HIS A 69 -10.52 -9.48 -3.81
C HIS A 69 -11.45 -8.40 -4.38
N VAL A 70 -10.96 -7.67 -5.40
CA VAL A 70 -11.67 -6.54 -6.01
C VAL A 70 -12.03 -6.76 -7.47
N GLY A 71 -11.56 -7.82 -8.10
CA GLY A 71 -11.96 -8.19 -9.46
C GLY A 71 -10.86 -8.87 -10.24
N HIS A 72 -11.09 -9.00 -11.54
CA HIS A 72 -10.10 -9.53 -12.47
C HIS A 72 -9.70 -8.47 -13.49
N MET A 73 -8.42 -8.42 -13.83
CA MET A 73 -7.95 -7.73 -15.03
C MET A 73 -7.97 -8.71 -16.20
N ILE A 74 -8.64 -8.36 -17.30
CA ILE A 74 -8.71 -9.16 -18.52
C ILE A 74 -8.35 -8.24 -19.68
N ASN A 75 -7.28 -8.53 -20.42
CA ASN A 75 -6.84 -7.72 -21.56
C ASN A 75 -6.73 -6.22 -21.22
N SER A 76 -6.07 -5.89 -20.11
CA SER A 76 -5.93 -4.52 -19.59
C SER A 76 -7.25 -3.81 -19.25
N SER A 77 -8.36 -4.55 -19.16
CA SER A 77 -9.66 -4.05 -18.73
C SER A 77 -10.01 -4.58 -17.35
N VAL A 78 -10.45 -3.70 -16.46
CA VAL A 78 -10.87 -4.08 -15.10
C VAL A 78 -12.30 -4.61 -15.15
N CYS A 79 -12.48 -5.86 -14.77
CA CYS A 79 -13.77 -6.45 -14.49
C CYS A 79 -14.03 -6.39 -12.97
N THR A 80 -14.66 -5.31 -12.50
CA THR A 80 -15.08 -5.20 -11.11
C THR A 80 -16.35 -6.03 -10.86
N PRO A 81 -16.43 -6.80 -9.75
CA PRO A 81 -17.65 -7.45 -9.34
C PRO A 81 -18.78 -6.44 -9.10
N TRP A 82 -19.99 -6.79 -9.52
CA TRP A 82 -21.19 -5.94 -9.43
C TRP A 82 -21.46 -5.43 -8.00
N HIS A 83 -21.16 -6.22 -6.98
CA HIS A 83 -21.38 -5.83 -5.59
C HIS A 83 -20.47 -4.67 -5.15
N LEU A 84 -19.26 -4.54 -5.73
CA LEU A 84 -18.39 -3.38 -5.47
C LEU A 84 -18.93 -2.11 -6.14
N ASN A 85 -19.49 -2.24 -7.35
CA ASN A 85 -20.16 -1.12 -8.01
C ASN A 85 -21.36 -0.59 -7.20
N ALA A 86 -22.02 -1.43 -6.40
CA ALA A 86 -23.05 -1.01 -5.45
C ALA A 86 -22.49 -0.37 -4.16
N ILE A 87 -21.27 -0.73 -3.75
CA ILE A 87 -20.63 -0.22 -2.52
C ILE A 87 -19.99 1.16 -2.76
N ILE A 88 -19.36 1.38 -3.91
CA ILE A 88 -18.64 2.63 -4.23
C ILE A 88 -19.53 3.88 -4.03
N PRO A 89 -20.78 3.93 -4.54
CA PRO A 89 -21.67 5.07 -4.32
C PRO A 89 -22.02 5.29 -2.84
N ARG A 90 -22.15 4.21 -2.06
CA ARG A 90 -22.50 4.28 -0.64
C ARG A 90 -21.39 4.90 0.21
N ILE A 91 -20.13 4.66 -0.16
CA ILE A 91 -18.98 5.22 0.56
C ILE A 91 -18.58 6.61 0.05
N ARG A 92 -18.92 6.98 -1.20
CA ARG A 92 -18.58 8.30 -1.76
C ARG A 92 -19.14 9.46 -0.94
N GLY A 93 -20.40 9.41 -0.53
CA GLY A 93 -21.03 10.48 0.25
C GLY A 93 -20.29 10.76 1.57
N PRO A 94 -20.11 9.74 2.44
CA PRO A 94 -19.32 9.87 3.65
C PRO A 94 -17.87 10.30 3.41
N LEU A 95 -17.21 9.80 2.36
CA LEU A 95 -15.84 10.20 2.02
C LEU A 95 -15.74 11.67 1.62
N HIS A 96 -16.73 12.21 0.90
CA HIS A 96 -16.76 13.64 0.54
C HIS A 96 -16.97 14.56 1.76
N GLN A 97 -17.66 14.08 2.79
CA GLN A 97 -17.90 14.83 4.03
C GLN A 97 -16.77 14.65 5.05
N ALA A 98 -15.97 13.61 4.91
CA ALA A 98 -14.84 13.35 5.77
C ALA A 98 -13.71 14.37 5.53
N ASN A 99 -13.08 14.81 6.61
CA ASN A 99 -11.83 15.56 6.52
C ASN A 99 -10.69 14.58 6.18
N LEU A 100 -10.37 14.44 4.89
CA LEU A 100 -9.38 13.50 4.39
C LEU A 100 -8.08 14.21 4.01
N GLN A 101 -6.96 13.63 4.43
CA GLN A 101 -5.64 14.02 3.98
C GLN A 101 -4.97 12.83 3.29
N HIS A 102 -4.54 13.05 2.05
CA HIS A 102 -3.82 12.04 1.28
C HIS A 102 -2.31 12.25 1.45
N GLN A 103 -1.60 11.23 1.92
CA GLN A 103 -0.16 11.24 2.07
C GLN A 103 0.44 10.04 1.34
N HIS A 104 1.35 10.30 0.40
CA HIS A 104 2.15 9.23 -0.18
C HIS A 104 3.11 8.67 0.87
N THR A 105 3.17 7.34 0.97
CA THR A 105 4.06 6.62 1.89
C THR A 105 4.90 5.66 1.07
N TYR A 106 6.20 5.61 1.33
CA TYR A 106 7.10 4.65 0.70
C TYR A 106 6.68 3.21 1.00
N ARG A 107 6.98 2.30 0.07
CA ARG A 107 6.56 0.89 0.17
C ARG A 107 7.07 0.22 1.44
N GLU A 108 8.28 0.55 1.86
CA GLU A 108 8.95 0.06 3.07
C GLU A 108 8.21 0.47 4.36
N ALA A 109 7.47 1.58 4.35
CA ALA A 109 6.60 1.97 5.47
C ALA A 109 5.14 1.54 5.29
N ASN A 110 4.80 0.88 4.17
CA ASN A 110 3.47 0.35 3.87
C ASN A 110 3.43 -1.19 3.81
N ILE A 111 4.48 -1.87 4.32
CA ILE A 111 4.68 -3.32 4.22
C ILE A 111 3.43 -4.12 4.62
N ILE A 112 2.75 -3.75 5.71
CA ILE A 112 1.59 -4.52 6.17
C ILE A 112 0.44 -4.45 5.17
N SER A 113 0.16 -3.29 4.58
CA SER A 113 -0.88 -3.15 3.55
C SER A 113 -0.52 -3.89 2.27
N ASP A 114 0.76 -3.86 1.86
CA ASP A 114 1.28 -4.61 0.71
C ASP A 114 1.12 -6.13 0.91
N ILE A 115 1.45 -6.64 2.11
CA ILE A 115 1.23 -8.05 2.47
C ILE A 115 -0.27 -8.38 2.43
N LEU A 116 -1.13 -7.55 3.03
CA LEU A 116 -2.57 -7.79 3.04
C LEU A 116 -3.16 -7.80 1.62
N ALA A 117 -2.69 -6.91 0.74
CA ALA A 117 -3.11 -6.89 -0.65
C ALA A 117 -2.73 -8.18 -1.39
N LYS A 118 -1.55 -8.74 -1.10
CA LYS A 118 -1.08 -10.03 -1.65
C LYS A 118 -1.79 -11.24 -1.04
N ILE A 119 -2.12 -11.21 0.25
CA ILE A 119 -2.91 -12.29 0.87
C ILE A 119 -4.30 -12.35 0.23
N GLY A 120 -4.88 -11.19 -0.08
CA GLY A 120 -6.17 -11.14 -0.77
C GLY A 120 -6.17 -11.91 -2.11
N SER A 121 -5.02 -12.08 -2.78
CA SER A 121 -4.90 -12.83 -4.03
C SER A 121 -4.48 -14.29 -3.85
N SER A 122 -3.93 -14.69 -2.69
CA SER A 122 -3.56 -16.08 -2.44
C SER A 122 -4.75 -17.02 -2.23
N ASP A 123 -5.92 -16.49 -1.83
CA ASP A 123 -7.15 -17.31 -1.69
C ASP A 123 -7.74 -17.73 -3.05
N PHE A 124 -7.19 -17.24 -4.17
CA PHE A 124 -7.72 -17.42 -5.53
C PHE A 124 -6.69 -18.03 -6.51
N LEU A 125 -5.53 -18.47 -6.02
CA LEU A 125 -4.50 -19.22 -6.75
C LEU A 125 -4.56 -20.71 -6.38
#